data_AF-A0A1A6HYQ5-F1
#
_entry.id   AF-A0A1A6HYQ5-F1
#
_cell.length_a   1.000
_cell.length_b   1.000
_cell.length_c   1.000
_cell.angle_alpha   90.00
_cell.angle_beta   90.00
_cell.angle_gamma   90.00
#
_symmetry.space_group_name_H-M   'P 1'
#
loop_
_entity.id
_entity.type
_entity.pdbx_description
1 polymer ?
#
loop_
_entity_poly.entity_id
_entity_poly.type
_entity_poly.pdbx_seq_one_letter_code
_entity_poly.pdbx_strand_id
1 'polypeptide(L)'
;MLIAQKLCLQLTADVFLMAKDSAACFAIQKGLQASRSDIKLFKHNDVADLERLLKEQETEDQKIDDIDLISANMENALASVGGFCCGRSFVVDHQRLSGQGYCFSASLPPLLAAAAIEALNIMEENPGIFAVLKKKCQHIHKSLQGISGLKVVGESLSPALHLQLEESTGSREKDVKLLQEIVIQCMNEGIALTQARYLDKEEKCLPPPSIRVVVTVEQTEEELERAASTIREAAQAVLL
;
A
#
# COMPACT_ATOMS: atom_id res chain seq x y z
N MET A 1 1.57 4.22 6.26
CA MET A 1 0.14 4.38 6.54
C MET A 1 -0.51 3.03 6.35
N LEU A 2 -0.88 2.36 7.46
CA LEU A 2 -1.68 1.14 7.41
C LEU A 2 -3.04 1.52 6.82
N ILE A 3 -3.25 1.26 5.54
CA ILE A 3 -4.61 0.90 5.10
C ILE A 3 -4.80 -0.47 5.72
N ALA A 4 -5.50 -0.53 6.85
CA ALA A 4 -5.98 -1.77 7.41
C ALA A 4 -6.91 -2.38 6.35
N GLN A 5 -6.36 -3.23 5.48
CA GLN A 5 -7.16 -4.06 4.60
C GLN A 5 -7.85 -5.04 5.53
N LYS A 6 -9.11 -4.74 5.84
CA LYS A 6 -10.00 -5.64 6.59
C LYS A 6 -10.15 -6.90 5.73
N LEU A 7 -9.35 -7.93 6.03
CA LEU A 7 -9.51 -9.25 5.44
C LEU A 7 -10.34 -10.05 6.44
N CYS A 8 -11.62 -10.22 6.15
CA CYS A 8 -12.49 -11.06 6.97
C CYS A 8 -12.18 -12.53 6.67
N LEU A 9 -11.77 -13.29 7.70
CA LEU A 9 -11.44 -14.70 7.62
C LEU A 9 -12.35 -15.45 8.60
N GLN A 10 -13.42 -16.07 8.13
CA GLN A 10 -14.32 -16.85 8.98
C GLN A 10 -14.10 -18.35 8.79
N LEU A 11 -13.53 -19.01 9.80
CA LEU A 11 -13.26 -20.46 9.84
C LEU A 11 -14.54 -21.24 10.19
N THR A 12 -15.48 -21.37 9.25
CA THR A 12 -16.62 -22.32 9.35
C THR A 12 -16.69 -23.22 8.11
N ALA A 13 -17.14 -24.46 8.33
CA ALA A 13 -16.59 -25.64 7.67
C ALA A 13 -16.94 -25.89 6.19
N ASP A 14 -17.84 -25.15 5.53
CA ASP A 14 -18.28 -25.56 4.18
C ASP A 14 -18.43 -24.44 3.13
N VAL A 15 -18.36 -23.16 3.49
CA VAL A 15 -18.30 -22.03 2.53
C VAL A 15 -17.44 -20.92 3.12
N PHE A 16 -16.23 -20.74 2.59
CA PHE A 16 -15.35 -19.64 2.98
C PHE A 16 -15.53 -18.50 1.98
N LEU A 17 -16.29 -17.48 2.35
CA LEU A 17 -16.34 -16.26 1.55
C LEU A 17 -15.30 -15.26 2.05
N MET A 18 -14.41 -14.84 1.17
CA MET A 18 -13.51 -13.73 1.46
C MET A 18 -13.95 -12.49 0.68
N ALA A 19 -14.43 -11.49 1.40
CA ALA A 19 -14.67 -10.15 0.87
C ALA A 19 -13.34 -9.40 0.78
N LYS A 20 -12.97 -8.97 -0.43
CA LYS A 20 -11.68 -8.31 -0.68
C LYS A 20 -11.90 -7.03 -1.48
N ASP A 21 -11.27 -5.96 -1.02
CA ASP A 21 -11.21 -4.70 -1.75
C ASP A 21 -10.54 -4.96 -3.12
N SER A 22 -11.15 -4.45 -4.19
CA SER A 22 -10.61 -4.57 -5.56
C SER A 22 -9.15 -4.08 -5.69
N ALA A 23 -8.72 -3.11 -4.87
CA ALA A 23 -7.37 -2.57 -4.84
C ALA A 23 -6.42 -3.27 -3.84
N ALA A 24 -6.78 -4.43 -3.26
CA ALA A 24 -5.89 -5.09 -2.32
C ALA A 24 -4.58 -5.57 -2.99
N CYS A 25 -3.49 -5.57 -2.22
CA CYS A 25 -2.15 -5.76 -2.77
C CYS A 25 -1.97 -7.16 -3.39
N PHE A 26 -0.99 -7.30 -4.29
CA PHE A 26 -0.74 -8.53 -5.05
C PHE A 26 -0.62 -9.78 -4.17
N ALA A 27 0.12 -9.68 -3.05
CA ALA A 27 0.32 -10.77 -2.11
C ALA A 27 -1.00 -11.29 -1.52
N ILE A 28 -1.94 -10.39 -1.18
CA ILE A 28 -3.27 -10.78 -0.71
C ILE A 28 -4.06 -11.44 -1.83
N GLN A 29 -3.99 -10.93 -3.07
CA GLN A 29 -4.69 -11.59 -4.20
C GLN A 29 -4.21 -13.03 -4.41
N LYS A 30 -2.90 -13.26 -4.31
CA LYS A 30 -2.30 -14.60 -4.44
C LYS A 30 -2.60 -15.49 -3.24
N GLY A 31 -2.57 -14.95 -2.03
CA GLY A 31 -2.98 -15.69 -0.82
C GLY A 31 -4.43 -16.17 -0.91
N LEU A 32 -5.33 -15.29 -1.35
CA LEU A 32 -6.73 -15.63 -1.62
C LEU A 32 -6.85 -16.69 -2.71
N GLN A 33 -6.13 -16.56 -3.82
CA GLN A 33 -6.13 -17.58 -4.88
C GLN A 33 -5.62 -18.94 -4.37
N ALA A 34 -4.57 -18.94 -3.53
CA ALA A 34 -4.00 -20.15 -2.96
C ALA A 34 -4.91 -20.83 -1.93
N SER A 35 -5.75 -20.05 -1.24
CA SER A 35 -6.73 -20.57 -0.26
C SER A 35 -7.80 -21.46 -0.89
N ARG A 36 -8.06 -21.30 -2.20
CA ARG A 36 -9.14 -21.99 -2.95
C ARG A 36 -10.54 -21.71 -2.40
N SER A 37 -10.69 -20.63 -1.62
CA SER A 37 -11.96 -20.13 -1.11
C SER A 37 -12.76 -19.38 -2.19
N ASP A 38 -14.05 -19.20 -1.95
CA ASP A 38 -14.89 -18.36 -2.79
C ASP A 38 -14.63 -16.89 -2.47
N ILE A 39 -14.22 -16.12 -3.46
CA ILE A 39 -13.79 -14.72 -3.26
C ILE A 39 -14.85 -13.80 -3.85
N LYS A 40 -15.39 -12.88 -3.05
CA LYS A 40 -16.22 -11.76 -3.53
C LYS A 40 -15.39 -10.48 -3.47
N LEU A 41 -15.32 -9.80 -4.60
CA LEU A 41 -14.68 -8.50 -4.68
C LEU A 41 -15.72 -7.41 -4.44
N PHE A 42 -15.42 -6.48 -3.55
CA PHE A 42 -16.20 -5.25 -3.41
C PHE A 42 -15.42 -4.08 -4.00
N LYS A 43 -16.14 -3.06 -4.45
CA LYS A 43 -15.53 -1.86 -5.04
C LYS A 43 -14.60 -1.16 -4.04
N HIS A 44 -13.51 -0.61 -4.55
CA HIS A 44 -12.49 0.03 -3.71
C HIS A 44 -13.12 1.12 -2.83
N ASN A 45 -12.94 0.99 -1.51
CA ASN A 45 -13.46 1.91 -0.50
C ASN A 45 -15.00 2.11 -0.52
N ASP A 46 -15.77 1.17 -1.07
CA ASP A 46 -17.25 1.21 -1.11
C ASP A 46 -17.85 0.34 0.00
N VAL A 47 -18.13 0.96 1.14
CA VAL A 47 -18.71 0.27 2.30
C VAL A 47 -20.13 -0.23 2.02
N ALA A 48 -20.90 0.46 1.18
CA ALA A 48 -22.27 0.05 0.86
C ALA A 48 -22.27 -1.21 -0.02
N ASP A 49 -21.35 -1.31 -0.98
CA ASP A 49 -21.16 -2.53 -1.79
C ASP A 49 -20.67 -3.71 -0.94
N LEU A 50 -19.77 -3.45 0.02
CA LEU A 50 -19.36 -4.44 1.01
C LEU A 50 -20.54 -4.92 1.87
N GLU A 51 -21.31 -3.99 2.45
CA GLU A 51 -22.48 -4.33 3.27
C GLU A 51 -23.53 -5.12 2.47
N ARG A 52 -23.73 -4.79 1.19
CA ARG A 52 -24.61 -5.55 0.31
C ARG A 52 -24.13 -6.99 0.14
N LEU A 53 -22.84 -7.19 -0.13
CA LEU A 53 -22.25 -8.53 -0.28
C LEU A 53 -22.30 -9.32 1.02
N LEU A 54 -22.10 -8.67 2.17
CA LEU A 54 -22.22 -9.30 3.49
C LEU A 54 -23.67 -9.67 3.80
N LYS A 55 -24.65 -8.82 3.48
CA LYS A 55 -26.09 -9.12 3.64
C LYS A 55 -26.55 -10.29 2.77
N GLU A 56 -26.02 -10.41 1.56
CA GLU A 56 -26.25 -11.57 0.68
C GLU A 56 -25.73 -12.89 1.29
N GLN A 57 -24.85 -12.81 2.29
CA GLN A 57 -24.22 -13.93 2.98
C GLN A 57 -24.73 -14.16 4.41
N GLU A 58 -25.38 -13.15 5.00
CA GLU A 58 -25.79 -13.07 6.41
C GLU A 58 -26.78 -14.17 6.82
N THR A 59 -27.36 -14.91 5.88
CA THR A 59 -28.16 -16.12 6.17
C THR A 59 -27.36 -17.27 6.79
N GLU A 60 -26.02 -17.26 6.73
CA GLU A 60 -25.17 -18.36 7.23
C GLU A 60 -24.13 -17.94 8.29
N ASP A 61 -23.86 -16.64 8.49
CA ASP A 61 -22.69 -16.15 9.24
C ASP A 61 -23.00 -15.31 10.51
N GLN A 62 -22.05 -15.32 11.47
CA GLN A 62 -22.04 -14.43 12.63
C GLN A 62 -21.62 -12.99 12.26
N LYS A 63 -22.11 -12.02 13.03
CA LYS A 63 -21.83 -10.59 12.83
C LYS A 63 -20.35 -10.25 13.06
N ILE A 64 -19.71 -9.63 12.07
CA ILE A 64 -18.28 -9.26 12.06
C ILE A 64 -18.11 -7.81 12.54
N ASP A 65 -17.96 -7.60 13.85
CA ASP A 65 -17.76 -6.24 14.41
C ASP A 65 -16.27 -5.92 14.72
N ASP A 66 -15.37 -6.92 14.80
CA ASP A 66 -13.98 -6.77 15.27
C ASP A 66 -12.90 -7.11 14.21
N ILE A 67 -11.63 -6.78 14.49
CA ILE A 67 -10.47 -7.17 13.67
C ILE A 67 -9.87 -8.46 14.26
N ASP A 68 -9.97 -9.58 13.55
CA ASP A 68 -9.44 -10.87 14.01
C ASP A 68 -7.92 -11.04 13.78
N LEU A 69 -7.41 -10.43 12.70
CA LEU A 69 -6.01 -10.55 12.29
C LEU A 69 -5.52 -9.24 11.65
N ILE A 70 -4.36 -8.77 12.09
CA ILE A 70 -3.59 -7.69 11.46
C ILE A 70 -2.35 -8.31 10.83
N SER A 71 -2.09 -8.02 9.56
CA SER A 71 -0.84 -8.41 8.89
C SER A 71 -0.17 -7.19 8.28
N ALA A 72 1.16 -7.14 8.36
CA ALA A 72 1.95 -6.04 7.83
C ALA A 72 3.35 -6.49 7.39
N ASN A 73 3.95 -5.71 6.48
CA ASN A 73 5.35 -5.85 6.10
C ASN A 73 6.26 -4.97 6.97
N MET A 74 7.55 -5.32 7.02
CA MET A 74 8.57 -4.60 7.79
C MET A 74 9.54 -3.79 6.91
N GLU A 75 9.38 -3.86 5.59
CA GLU A 75 10.29 -3.29 4.58
C GLU A 75 10.30 -1.77 4.51
N ASN A 76 9.22 -1.13 4.96
CA ASN A 76 9.08 0.32 4.88
C ASN A 76 9.50 0.97 6.21
N ALA A 77 8.54 1.18 7.11
CA ALA A 77 8.77 1.96 8.32
C ALA A 77 9.75 1.31 9.31
N LEU A 78 9.89 -0.03 9.29
CA LEU A 78 10.75 -0.76 10.21
C LEU A 78 12.16 -1.02 9.66
N ALA A 79 12.46 -0.57 8.43
CA ALA A 79 13.77 -0.71 7.78
C ALA A 79 14.36 -2.14 7.87
N SER A 80 13.50 -3.15 7.83
CA SER A 80 13.86 -4.57 7.93
C SER A 80 13.27 -5.35 6.76
N VAL A 81 13.18 -6.67 6.81
CA VAL A 81 12.55 -7.49 5.75
C VAL A 81 11.56 -8.47 6.35
N GLY A 82 10.63 -8.94 5.51
CA GLY A 82 9.58 -9.86 5.93
C GLY A 82 8.33 -9.14 6.44
N GLY A 83 7.54 -9.87 7.21
CA GLY A 83 6.26 -9.38 7.72
C GLY A 83 5.86 -10.09 9.01
N PHE A 84 4.81 -9.58 9.62
CA PHE A 84 4.24 -10.14 10.84
C PHE A 84 2.72 -10.24 10.72
N CYS A 85 2.16 -11.13 11.54
CA CYS A 85 0.73 -11.27 11.75
C CYS A 85 0.47 -11.19 13.26
N CYS A 86 -0.51 -10.38 13.66
CA CYS A 86 -0.97 -10.24 15.03
C CYS A 86 -2.45 -10.59 15.10
N GLY A 87 -2.85 -11.37 16.10
CA GLY A 87 -4.23 -11.79 16.30
C GLY A 87 -4.37 -12.53 17.62
N ARG A 88 -5.52 -13.15 17.85
CA ARG A 88 -5.73 -14.02 19.01
C ARG A 88 -4.76 -15.20 18.97
N SER A 89 -4.29 -15.66 20.14
CA SER A 89 -3.25 -16.71 20.23
C SER A 89 -3.56 -17.94 19.41
N PHE A 90 -4.80 -18.45 19.48
CA PHE A 90 -5.21 -19.63 18.72
C PHE A 90 -5.14 -19.43 17.19
N VAL A 91 -5.35 -18.21 16.68
CA VAL A 91 -5.21 -17.88 15.25
C VAL A 91 -3.74 -17.90 14.85
N VAL A 92 -2.89 -17.28 15.66
CA VAL A 92 -1.44 -17.23 15.42
C VAL A 92 -0.83 -18.62 15.52
N ASP A 93 -1.20 -19.41 16.53
CA ASP A 93 -0.72 -20.79 16.70
C ASP A 93 -1.15 -21.68 15.53
N HIS A 94 -2.39 -21.56 15.06
CA HIS A 94 -2.84 -22.24 13.87
C HIS A 94 -2.00 -21.86 12.63
N GLN A 95 -1.73 -20.56 12.43
CA GLN A 95 -0.88 -20.09 11.33
C GLN A 95 0.55 -20.63 11.43
N ARG A 96 1.12 -20.74 12.63
CA ARG A 96 2.48 -21.26 12.83
C ARG A 96 2.59 -22.77 12.62
N LEU A 97 1.53 -23.52 12.92
CA LEU A 97 1.51 -24.98 12.77
C LEU A 97 1.10 -25.42 11.35
N SER A 98 0.19 -24.68 10.71
CA SER A 98 -0.40 -25.06 9.42
C SER A 98 0.09 -24.22 8.24
N GLY A 99 0.76 -23.09 8.50
CA GLY A 99 1.28 -22.20 7.46
C GLY A 99 2.52 -22.78 6.78
N GLN A 100 2.36 -23.35 5.58
CA GLN A 100 3.46 -23.93 4.81
C GLN A 100 4.64 -22.95 4.61
N GLY A 101 4.34 -21.68 4.30
CA GLY A 101 5.37 -20.65 4.13
C GLY A 101 6.13 -20.31 5.42
N TYR A 102 5.53 -20.54 6.59
CA TYR A 102 6.19 -20.35 7.88
C TYR A 102 7.02 -21.59 8.26
N CYS A 103 6.47 -22.80 8.11
CA CYS A 103 7.14 -24.05 8.49
C CYS A 103 8.34 -24.39 7.59
N PHE A 104 8.28 -24.06 6.29
CA PHE A 104 9.27 -24.47 5.30
C PHE A 104 10.14 -23.31 4.79
N SER A 105 10.30 -22.26 5.60
CA SER A 105 11.17 -21.12 5.31
C SER A 105 12.18 -20.90 6.43
N ALA A 106 13.33 -20.29 6.09
CA ALA A 106 14.30 -19.87 7.08
C ALA A 106 13.77 -18.69 7.90
N SER A 107 14.16 -18.62 9.18
CA SER A 107 13.83 -17.49 10.04
C SER A 107 14.53 -16.21 9.59
N LEU A 108 13.96 -15.06 9.97
CA LEU A 108 14.57 -13.75 9.76
C LEU A 108 15.98 -13.70 10.39
N PRO A 109 17.02 -13.18 9.69
CA PRO A 109 18.34 -12.99 10.28
C PRO A 109 18.29 -12.16 11.58
N PRO A 110 19.02 -12.55 12.64
CA PRO A 110 18.97 -11.86 13.94
C PRO A 110 19.24 -10.35 13.87
N LEU A 111 20.15 -9.93 12.99
CA LEU A 111 20.46 -8.51 12.78
C LEU A 111 19.24 -7.71 12.30
N LEU A 112 18.46 -8.26 11.37
CA LEU A 112 17.27 -7.61 10.82
C LEU A 112 16.12 -7.60 11.82
N ALA A 113 16.04 -8.62 12.68
CA ALA A 113 15.11 -8.63 13.81
C ALA A 113 15.44 -7.52 14.82
N ALA A 114 16.73 -7.36 15.18
CA ALA A 114 17.18 -6.30 16.07
C ALA A 114 16.91 -4.90 15.49
N ALA A 115 17.15 -4.69 14.19
CA ALA A 115 16.82 -3.44 13.52
C ALA A 115 15.31 -3.12 13.56
N ALA A 116 14.45 -4.12 13.34
CA ALA A 116 13.01 -3.94 13.43
C ALA A 116 12.54 -3.59 14.85
N ILE A 117 13.11 -4.24 15.87
CA ILE A 117 12.84 -3.95 17.28
C ILE A 117 13.24 -2.50 17.61
N GLU A 118 14.43 -2.08 17.17
CA GLU A 118 14.90 -0.72 17.42
C GLU A 118 14.04 0.33 16.71
N ALA A 119 13.61 0.07 15.48
CA ALA A 119 12.67 0.94 14.79
C ALA A 119 11.34 1.08 15.54
N LEU A 120 10.84 0.01 16.16
CA LEU A 120 9.65 0.07 17.03
C LEU A 120 9.91 0.88 18.29
N ASN A 121 11.05 0.66 18.97
CA ASN A 121 11.42 1.43 20.17
C ASN A 121 11.46 2.94 19.87
N ILE A 122 12.08 3.35 18.77
CA ILE A 122 12.13 4.76 18.35
C ILE A 122 10.72 5.33 18.15
N MET A 123 9.81 4.55 17.55
CA MET A 123 8.42 4.97 17.33
C MET A 123 7.61 5.07 18.63
N GLU A 124 7.85 4.17 19.59
CA GLU A 124 7.20 4.16 20.90
C GLU A 124 7.70 5.28 21.81
N GLU A 125 9.01 5.54 21.81
CA GLU A 125 9.64 6.57 22.64
C GLU A 125 9.35 7.99 22.14
N ASN A 126 9.19 8.18 20.83
CA ASN A 126 8.89 9.48 20.24
C ASN A 126 7.65 9.45 19.34
N PRO A 127 6.43 9.37 19.90
CA PRO A 127 5.20 9.37 19.11
C PRO A 127 4.99 10.70 18.34
N GLY A 128 5.72 11.76 18.69
CA GLY A 128 5.69 13.05 17.99
C GLY A 128 6.12 12.97 16.52
N ILE A 129 6.94 11.97 16.14
CA ILE A 129 7.37 11.76 14.75
C ILE A 129 6.19 11.58 13.79
N PHE A 130 5.09 10.97 14.24
CA PHE A 130 3.91 10.77 13.39
C PHE A 130 3.18 12.08 13.11
N ALA A 131 3.17 13.02 14.06
CA ALA A 131 2.60 14.34 13.84
C ALA A 131 3.45 15.16 12.85
N VAL A 132 4.77 15.08 12.96
CA VAL A 132 5.72 15.69 12.01
C VAL A 132 5.51 15.11 10.61
N LEU A 133 5.48 13.77 10.49
CA LEU A 133 5.24 13.09 9.22
C LEU A 133 3.93 13.54 8.58
N LYS A 134 2.82 13.54 9.34
CA LYS A 134 1.50 13.96 8.84
C LYS A 134 1.51 15.39 8.29
N LYS A 135 2.18 16.33 8.97
CA LYS A 135 2.31 17.71 8.49
C LYS A 135 3.07 17.76 7.16
N LYS A 136 4.17 17.02 7.04
CA LYS A 136 4.96 16.91 5.79
C LYS A 136 4.14 16.29 4.65
N CYS A 137 3.38 15.23 4.92
CA CYS A 137 2.46 14.62 3.95
C CYS A 137 1.43 15.62 3.44
N GLN A 138 0.82 16.41 4.34
CA GLN A 138 -0.17 17.42 3.96
C GLN A 138 0.45 18.52 3.11
N HIS A 139 1.65 18.99 3.49
CA HIS A 139 2.37 20.00 2.75
C HIS A 139 2.66 19.52 1.31
N ILE A 140 3.32 18.38 1.15
CA ILE A 140 3.69 17.89 -0.18
C ILE A 140 2.47 17.48 -1.01
N HIS A 141 1.43 16.92 -0.39
CA HIS A 141 0.16 16.63 -1.08
C HIS A 141 -0.42 17.88 -1.71
N LYS A 142 -0.45 18.99 -0.96
CA LYS A 142 -0.88 20.31 -1.47
C LYS A 142 0.06 20.86 -2.54
N SER A 143 1.38 20.72 -2.38
CA SER A 143 2.36 21.24 -3.33
C SER A 143 2.33 20.50 -4.68
N LEU A 144 1.99 19.22 -4.66
CA LEU A 144 1.81 18.39 -5.86
C LEU A 144 0.43 18.56 -6.51
N GLN A 145 -0.57 19.07 -5.76
CA GLN A 145 -1.86 19.44 -6.35
C GLN A 145 -1.68 20.61 -7.33
N GLY A 146 -2.36 20.52 -8.48
CA GLY A 146 -2.32 21.57 -9.50
C GLY A 146 -1.06 21.55 -10.38
N ILE A 147 -0.31 20.44 -10.42
CA ILE A 147 0.65 20.21 -11.50
C ILE A 147 -0.14 19.79 -12.74
N SER A 148 -0.14 20.63 -13.78
CA SER A 148 -0.86 20.36 -15.03
C SER A 148 -0.43 19.03 -15.64
N GLY A 149 -1.40 18.21 -16.07
CA GLY A 149 -1.15 16.90 -16.68
C GLY A 149 -0.93 15.76 -15.68
N LEU A 150 -0.81 16.06 -14.38
CA LEU A 150 -0.68 15.05 -13.32
C LEU A 150 -1.80 15.15 -12.29
N LYS A 151 -2.35 13.99 -11.94
CA LYS A 151 -3.31 13.79 -10.86
C LYS A 151 -2.63 13.17 -9.65
N VAL A 152 -2.76 13.81 -8.49
CA VAL A 152 -2.34 13.24 -7.21
C VAL A 152 -3.39 12.21 -6.75
N VAL A 153 -2.94 10.99 -6.50
CA VAL A 153 -3.73 9.88 -5.97
C VAL A 153 -3.17 9.47 -4.61
N GLY A 154 -4.04 9.45 -3.60
CA GLY A 154 -3.70 9.17 -2.23
C GLY A 154 -4.24 10.22 -1.26
N GLU A 155 -4.36 9.82 0.00
CA GLU A 155 -4.83 10.69 1.07
C GLU A 155 -3.76 11.68 1.53
N SER A 156 -4.18 12.87 1.96
CA SER A 156 -3.29 13.95 2.41
C SER A 156 -2.42 13.59 3.62
N LEU A 157 -2.84 12.58 4.40
CA LEU A 157 -2.10 12.09 5.56
C LEU A 157 -1.15 10.94 5.20
N SER A 158 -1.17 10.46 3.95
CA SER A 158 -0.34 9.33 3.50
C SER A 158 1.10 9.75 3.22
N PRO A 159 2.09 9.03 3.76
CA PRO A 159 3.49 9.23 3.42
C PRO A 159 3.88 8.63 2.07
N ALA A 160 2.95 7.95 1.39
CA ALA A 160 3.14 7.44 0.04
C ALA A 160 2.01 7.95 -0.84
N LEU A 161 2.38 8.70 -1.87
CA LEU A 161 1.49 9.31 -2.84
C LEU A 161 1.81 8.79 -4.24
N HIS A 162 0.81 8.79 -5.10
CA HIS A 162 0.94 8.39 -6.49
C HIS A 162 0.63 9.58 -7.40
N LEU A 163 1.50 9.85 -8.37
CA LEU A 163 1.23 10.80 -9.45
C LEU A 163 0.85 10.01 -10.69
N GLN A 164 -0.39 10.13 -11.13
CA GLN A 164 -0.92 9.53 -12.34
C GLN A 164 -1.04 10.61 -13.43
N LEU A 165 -1.06 10.21 -14.71
CA LEU A 165 -1.48 11.13 -15.76
C LEU A 165 -2.95 11.52 -15.52
N GLU A 166 -3.26 12.80 -15.68
CA GLU A 166 -4.64 13.29 -15.56
C GLU A 166 -5.52 12.70 -16.68
N GLU A 167 -4.98 12.68 -17.90
CA GLU A 167 -5.56 12.01 -19.06
C GLU A 167 -4.62 10.92 -19.56
N SER A 168 -5.11 9.69 -19.63
CA SER A 168 -4.35 8.59 -20.22
C SER A 168 -4.27 8.77 -21.74
N THR A 169 -3.14 8.38 -22.34
CA THR A 169 -2.97 8.33 -23.80
C THR A 169 -3.76 7.20 -24.47
N GLY A 170 -4.49 6.40 -23.70
CA GLY A 170 -5.20 5.20 -24.13
C GLY A 170 -4.29 3.97 -24.27
N SER A 171 -2.98 4.11 -24.01
CA SER A 171 -2.03 3.00 -24.00
C SER A 171 -1.17 3.04 -22.75
N ARG A 172 -1.28 1.99 -21.92
CA ARG A 172 -0.48 1.82 -20.70
C ARG A 172 1.02 1.94 -20.96
N GLU A 173 1.50 1.37 -22.07
CA GLU A 173 2.93 1.42 -22.41
C GLU A 173 3.40 2.85 -22.70
N LYS A 174 2.57 3.65 -23.37
CA LYS A 174 2.88 5.07 -23.64
C LYS A 174 2.81 5.89 -22.35
N ASP A 175 1.80 5.68 -21.53
CA ASP A 175 1.67 6.34 -20.22
C ASP A 175 2.87 6.02 -19.33
N VAL A 176 3.31 4.76 -19.32
CA VAL A 176 4.52 4.32 -18.59
C VAL A 176 5.77 5.04 -19.10
N LYS A 177 5.92 5.22 -20.42
CA LYS A 177 7.07 5.93 -21.00
C LYS A 177 7.08 7.41 -20.63
N LEU A 178 5.94 8.10 -20.75
CA LEU A 178 5.83 9.51 -20.37
C LEU A 178 6.20 9.73 -18.90
N LEU A 179 5.63 8.92 -18.01
CA LEU A 179 5.95 9.00 -16.58
C LEU A 179 7.43 8.65 -16.30
N GLN A 180 8.03 7.75 -17.08
CA GLN A 180 9.44 7.38 -16.95
C GLN A 180 10.36 8.53 -17.41
N GLU A 181 9.98 9.30 -18.44
CA GLU A 181 10.70 10.49 -18.89
C GLU A 181 10.72 11.57 -17.80
N ILE A 182 9.58 11.82 -17.14
CA ILE A 182 9.48 12.73 -15.99
C ILE A 182 10.42 12.27 -14.86
N VAL A 183 10.44 10.97 -14.55
CA VAL A 183 11.34 10.39 -13.52
C VAL A 183 12.81 10.59 -13.89
N ILE A 184 13.19 10.39 -15.14
CA ILE A 184 14.57 10.57 -15.61
C ILE A 184 14.98 12.04 -15.52
N GLN A 185 14.11 12.96 -15.92
CA GLN A 185 14.38 14.40 -15.82
C GLN A 185 14.55 14.84 -14.37
N CYS A 186 13.67 14.40 -13.46
CA CYS A 186 13.82 14.66 -12.03
C CYS A 186 15.15 14.11 -11.49
N MET A 187 15.54 12.90 -11.91
CA MET A 187 16.80 12.27 -11.50
C MET A 187 18.02 13.09 -11.94
N ASN A 188 17.99 13.65 -13.15
CA ASN A 188 19.07 14.51 -13.66
C ASN A 188 19.21 15.81 -12.86
N GLU A 189 18.13 16.28 -12.23
CA GLU A 189 18.12 17.44 -11.34
C GLU A 189 18.39 17.08 -9.86
N GLY A 190 18.68 15.80 -9.59
CA GLY A 190 19.03 15.28 -8.28
C GLY A 190 17.85 14.82 -7.42
N ILE A 191 16.65 14.69 -8.00
CA ILE A 191 15.45 14.19 -7.32
C ILE A 191 15.17 12.75 -7.77
N ALA A 192 15.45 11.79 -6.88
CA ALA A 192 15.20 10.38 -7.16
C ALA A 192 13.72 10.02 -6.95
N LEU A 193 13.07 9.59 -8.02
CA LEU A 193 11.69 9.08 -8.01
C LEU A 193 11.65 7.68 -8.59
N THR A 194 10.61 6.93 -8.24
CA THR A 194 10.40 5.59 -8.79
C THR A 194 9.02 5.49 -9.40
N GLN A 195 8.93 4.82 -10.54
CA GLN A 195 7.65 4.45 -11.11
C GLN A 195 7.09 3.24 -10.35
N ALA A 196 5.81 3.25 -10.05
CA ALA A 196 5.12 2.08 -9.51
C ALA A 196 5.13 0.95 -10.55
N ARG A 197 5.63 -0.22 -10.16
CA ARG A 197 5.69 -1.41 -11.02
C ARG A 197 4.67 -2.43 -10.55
N TYR A 198 4.06 -3.09 -11.52
CA TYR A 198 3.00 -4.06 -11.36
C TYR A 198 3.26 -5.28 -12.24
N LEU A 199 2.67 -6.41 -11.89
CA LEU A 199 2.71 -7.63 -12.70
C LEU A 199 1.51 -7.64 -13.65
N ASP A 200 1.67 -6.96 -14.79
CA ASP A 200 0.58 -6.68 -15.74
C ASP A 200 -0.21 -7.93 -16.20
N LYS A 201 0.43 -9.12 -16.22
CA LYS A 201 -0.21 -10.39 -16.63
C LYS A 201 -0.89 -11.16 -15.48
N GLU A 202 -0.56 -10.81 -14.24
CA GLU A 202 -0.94 -11.61 -13.07
C GLU A 202 -1.88 -10.88 -12.11
N GLU A 203 -1.81 -9.54 -12.07
CA GLU A 203 -2.68 -8.72 -11.23
C GLU A 203 -4.09 -8.67 -11.84
N LYS A 204 -5.10 -9.07 -11.05
CA LYS A 204 -6.50 -9.08 -11.51
C LYS A 204 -7.06 -7.66 -11.71
N CYS A 205 -6.64 -6.73 -10.86
CA CYS A 205 -7.08 -5.35 -10.86
C CYS A 205 -5.85 -4.45 -10.98
N LEU A 206 -5.48 -4.14 -12.21
CA LEU A 206 -4.24 -3.41 -12.50
C LEU A 206 -4.44 -1.90 -12.32
N PRO A 207 -3.70 -1.25 -11.40
CA PRO A 207 -3.82 0.20 -11.21
C PRO A 207 -3.28 0.96 -12.42
N PRO A 208 -3.76 2.19 -12.69
CA PRO A 208 -3.12 3.07 -13.68
C PRO A 208 -1.63 3.29 -13.37
N PRO A 209 -0.77 3.42 -14.39
CA PRO A 209 0.64 3.75 -14.20
C PRO A 209 0.79 5.03 -13.36
N SER A 210 1.77 5.03 -12.46
CA SER A 210 2.01 6.17 -11.58
C SER A 210 3.47 6.29 -11.18
N ILE A 211 3.89 7.50 -10.83
CA ILE A 211 5.14 7.77 -10.11
C ILE A 211 4.82 7.69 -8.62
N ARG A 212 5.59 6.90 -7.88
CA ARG A 212 5.47 6.79 -6.42
C ARG A 212 6.36 7.85 -5.77
N VAL A 213 5.72 8.74 -5.01
CA VAL A 213 6.38 9.78 -4.20
C VAL A 213 6.28 9.35 -2.74
N VAL A 214 7.41 9.30 -2.04
CA VAL A 214 7.48 8.88 -0.64
C VAL A 214 8.05 10.00 0.21
N VAL A 215 7.40 10.23 1.35
CA VAL A 215 7.69 11.28 2.31
C VAL A 215 8.20 10.64 3.58
N THR A 216 9.29 11.16 4.13
CA THR A 216 9.89 10.69 5.38
C THR A 216 10.02 11.82 6.40
N VAL A 217 10.28 11.45 7.65
CA VAL A 217 10.43 12.42 8.74
C VAL A 217 11.71 13.25 8.62
N GLU A 218 12.75 12.73 7.98
CA GLU A 218 14.05 13.40 7.87
C GLU A 218 14.11 14.48 6.79
N GLN A 219 13.26 14.40 5.76
CA GLN A 219 13.25 15.38 4.65
C GLN A 219 12.89 16.78 5.13
N THR A 220 13.68 17.80 4.79
CA THR A 220 13.37 19.19 5.19
C THR A 220 12.21 19.78 4.37
N GLU A 221 11.63 20.89 4.83
CA GLU A 221 10.58 21.57 4.07
C GLU A 221 11.13 22.09 2.73
N GLU A 222 12.36 22.61 2.71
CA GLU A 222 13.02 23.09 1.50
C GLU A 222 13.28 21.94 0.50
N GLU A 223 13.63 20.75 0.98
CA GLU A 223 13.80 19.56 0.13
C GLU A 223 12.48 19.12 -0.51
N LEU A 224 11.38 19.17 0.26
CA LEU A 224 10.04 18.86 -0.24
C LEU A 224 9.56 19.88 -1.27
N GLU A 225 9.78 21.17 -1.03
CA GLU A 225 9.46 22.24 -1.97
C GLU A 225 10.27 22.13 -3.26
N ARG A 226 11.59 21.90 -3.14
CA ARG A 226 12.47 21.66 -4.29
C ARG A 226 12.00 20.46 -5.10
N ALA A 227 11.68 19.34 -4.45
CA ALA A 227 11.16 18.15 -5.13
C ALA A 227 9.85 18.45 -5.88
N ALA A 228 8.92 19.18 -5.25
CA ALA A 228 7.67 19.57 -5.90
C ALA A 228 7.87 20.50 -7.10
N SER A 229 8.81 21.46 -7.02
CA SER A 229 9.15 22.35 -8.15
C SER A 229 9.75 21.58 -9.30
N THR A 230 10.77 20.75 -9.05
CA THR A 230 11.41 19.91 -10.08
C THR A 230 10.39 18.96 -10.74
N ILE A 231 9.50 18.34 -9.97
CA ILE A 231 8.43 17.49 -10.55
C ILE A 231 7.50 18.32 -11.45
N ARG A 232 7.15 19.53 -11.05
CA ARG A 232 6.29 20.43 -11.83
C ARG A 232 6.95 20.84 -13.14
N GLU A 233 8.22 21.23 -13.09
CA GLU A 233 9.00 21.64 -14.26
C GLU A 233 9.19 20.45 -15.23
N ALA A 234 9.51 19.27 -14.71
CA ALA A 234 9.63 18.05 -15.50
C ALA A 234 8.28 17.64 -16.14
N ALA A 235 7.18 17.70 -15.39
CA ALA A 235 5.85 17.41 -15.92
C ALA A 235 5.46 18.40 -17.03
N GLN A 236 5.75 19.69 -16.87
CA GLN A 236 5.51 20.69 -17.90
C GLN A 236 6.35 20.46 -19.16
N ALA A 237 7.62 20.09 -19.01
CA ALA A 237 8.50 19.84 -20.16
C ALA A 237 8.13 18.58 -20.97
N VAL A 238 7.54 17.58 -20.32
CA VAL A 238 7.20 16.28 -20.96
C VAL A 238 5.76 16.25 -21.47
N LEU A 239 4.82 16.89 -20.76
CA LEU A 239 3.38 16.78 -21.04
C LEU A 239 2.79 17.98 -21.79
N LEU A 240 3.50 19.11 -21.91
CA LEU A 240 3.07 20.33 -22.62
C LEU A 240 4.06 20.69 -23.74
#